data_AF-A0A9W6BDK8-F1
#
_entry.id   AF-A0A9W6BDK8-F1
#
_cell.length_a   1.000
_cell.length_b   1.000
_cell.length_c   1.000
_cell.angle_alpha   90.00
_cell.angle_beta   90.00
_cell.angle_gamma   90.00
#
_symmetry.space_group_name_H-M   'P 1'
#
loop_
_entity.id
_entity.type
_entity.pdbx_description
1 polymer ?
#
loop_
_entity_poly.entity_id
_entity_poly.type
_entity_poly.pdbx_seq_one_letter_code
_entity_poly.pdbx_strand_id
1 'polypeptide(L)'
;MPAAWPEQPHSQLQQQEARWHQHWLAQQAPSRSRWFAMNPTPSPGWMRPRSSPPSLPSAAASPVSQPGSHHVAPHQQDPGAAAGPSAPAGPAPEADQAADGPAGVSPLDRRRAWQRLWDCPASNRAKALAWRLHHGRLPCGVYLASKGQPQRAHCPAPSCSVDGSLHVASLTHVFLECGAYTAARVWLAELWAAVSGAVDLPFSQPAVLLGDWPGGWPAYPTSPGLQLLWAALRATWLWAVWGHYHRAEPDDHPSATVVGCVIGELQRLMRAHFSMAALSEDTLAGLPRGHITAQLKPGRLDAFEASWAHEGVLCSVQRVAGSSPRLQVHLSRVAPVPAPQAPAGGAQAAQQVSPTGSASAPSPARQQLS
;
A
#
# COMPACT_ATOMS: atom_id res chain seq x y z
N MET A 1 19.06 8.76 19.30
CA MET A 1 17.96 8.12 20.05
C MET A 1 16.98 7.50 19.08
N PRO A 2 16.78 6.16 19.07
CA PRO A 2 15.74 5.58 18.24
C PRO A 2 14.39 5.90 18.87
N ALA A 3 13.48 6.43 18.06
CA ALA A 3 12.12 6.76 18.48
C ALA A 3 11.46 5.56 19.17
N ALA A 4 10.91 5.79 20.36
CA ALA A 4 10.11 4.81 21.06
C ALA A 4 8.96 4.34 20.15
N TRP A 5 8.85 3.04 20.00
CA TRP A 5 7.82 2.37 19.21
C TRP A 5 6.51 2.31 19.99
N PRO A 6 5.35 2.47 19.33
CA PRO A 6 4.05 2.54 19.99
C PRO A 6 3.68 1.24 20.71
N GLU A 7 2.85 1.38 21.75
CA GLU A 7 2.30 0.28 22.55
C GLU A 7 1.30 -0.58 21.75
N GLN A 8 0.68 -0.04 20.69
CA GLN A 8 -0.08 -0.78 19.68
C GLN A 8 -0.02 -0.07 18.31
N PRO A 9 0.41 -0.74 17.21
CA PRO A 9 0.66 -0.08 15.92
C PRO A 9 -0.58 0.55 15.27
N HIS A 10 -1.77 0.00 15.51
CA HIS A 10 -3.02 0.55 14.97
C HIS A 10 -3.47 1.82 15.70
N SER A 11 -3.32 1.85 17.03
CA SER A 11 -3.62 3.04 17.83
C SER A 11 -2.74 4.23 17.41
N GLN A 12 -1.47 3.98 17.07
CA GLN A 12 -0.56 5.03 16.59
C GLN A 12 -0.96 5.54 15.21
N LEU A 13 -1.30 4.65 14.27
CA LEU A 13 -1.73 5.05 12.93
C LEU A 13 -2.94 5.98 13.02
N GLN A 14 -3.98 5.58 13.77
CA GLN A 14 -5.19 6.38 13.94
C GLN A 14 -4.92 7.70 14.67
N GLN A 15 -4.09 7.69 15.73
CA GLN A 15 -3.66 8.92 16.41
C GLN A 15 -2.88 9.85 15.46
N GLN A 16 -2.03 9.29 14.60
CA GLN A 16 -1.24 10.07 13.64
C GLN A 16 -2.12 10.69 12.56
N GLU A 17 -3.13 9.96 12.07
CA GLU A 17 -4.14 10.47 11.15
C GLU A 17 -4.96 11.59 11.79
N ALA A 18 -5.40 11.41 13.03
CA ALA A 18 -6.13 12.43 13.79
C ALA A 18 -5.30 13.71 13.95
N ARG A 19 -4.00 13.59 14.23
CA ARG A 19 -3.08 14.74 14.31
C ARG A 19 -2.96 15.49 12.99
N TRP A 20 -2.83 14.79 11.87
CA TRP A 20 -2.81 15.43 10.54
C TRP A 20 -4.12 16.13 10.24
N HIS A 21 -5.24 15.48 10.55
CA HIS A 21 -6.58 16.02 10.34
C HIS A 21 -6.79 17.30 11.14
N GLN A 22 -6.47 17.29 12.45
CA GLN A 22 -6.54 18.46 13.31
C GLN A 22 -5.64 19.60 12.82
N HIS A 23 -4.41 19.29 12.40
CA HIS A 23 -3.49 20.29 11.87
C HIS A 23 -4.05 20.95 10.59
N TRP A 24 -4.60 20.16 9.68
CA TRP A 24 -5.25 20.67 8.47
C TRP A 24 -6.47 21.54 8.79
N LEU A 25 -7.36 21.10 9.68
CA LEU A 25 -8.52 21.90 10.11
C LEU A 25 -8.08 23.23 10.75
N ALA A 26 -7.01 23.22 11.56
CA ALA A 26 -6.44 24.44 12.14
C ALA A 26 -5.92 25.43 11.09
N GLN A 27 -5.40 24.94 9.95
CA GLN A 27 -4.99 25.79 8.83
C GLN A 27 -6.17 26.40 8.07
N GLN A 28 -7.36 25.76 8.12
CA GLN A 28 -8.57 26.27 7.49
C GLN A 28 -9.37 27.25 8.34
N ALA A 29 -9.16 27.22 9.67
CA ALA A 29 -9.90 28.09 10.57
C ALA A 29 -9.74 29.56 10.12
N PRO A 30 -10.84 30.27 9.82
CA PRO A 30 -10.76 31.67 9.44
C PRO A 30 -10.03 32.40 10.55
N SER A 31 -8.97 33.11 10.20
CA SER A 31 -8.10 33.81 11.13
C SER A 31 -8.82 35.00 11.75
N ARG A 32 -9.82 34.75 12.61
CA ARG A 32 -10.42 35.76 13.49
C ARG A 32 -9.33 36.44 14.32
N SER A 33 -8.24 35.74 14.63
CA SER A 33 -7.09 36.27 15.37
C SER A 33 -6.12 37.14 14.54
N ARG A 34 -6.18 37.14 13.19
CA ARG A 34 -5.42 38.11 12.38
C ARG A 34 -6.12 39.44 12.24
N TRP A 35 -7.46 39.45 12.28
CA TRP A 35 -8.25 40.69 12.22
C TRP A 35 -8.14 41.51 13.51
N PHE A 36 -8.07 40.87 14.68
CA PHE A 36 -7.90 41.59 15.96
C PHE A 36 -6.46 42.03 16.23
N ALA A 37 -5.45 41.47 15.56
CA ALA A 37 -4.05 41.88 15.71
C ALA A 37 -3.62 43.02 14.76
N MET A 38 -4.46 43.41 13.79
CA MET A 38 -4.17 44.47 12.82
C MET A 38 -5.01 45.74 12.99
N ASN A 39 -5.87 45.82 14.01
CA ASN A 39 -6.56 47.06 14.40
C ASN A 39 -6.00 47.56 15.73
N PRO A 40 -4.95 48.42 15.74
CA PRO A 40 -4.80 49.34 16.85
C PRO A 40 -6.03 50.25 16.86
N THR A 41 -6.72 50.31 18.00
CA THR A 41 -7.71 51.34 18.33
C THR A 41 -7.26 52.71 17.83
N PRO A 42 -8.11 53.48 17.10
CA PRO A 42 -7.73 54.81 16.65
C PRO A 42 -7.79 55.78 17.84
N SER A 43 -6.63 56.23 18.32
CA SER A 43 -6.54 57.46 19.10
C SER A 43 -6.70 58.67 18.16
N PRO A 44 -7.48 59.70 18.53
CA PRO A 44 -7.73 60.85 17.67
C PRO A 44 -6.56 61.83 17.72
N GLY A 45 -5.99 62.20 16.57
CA GLY A 45 -4.78 63.01 16.51
C GLY A 45 -4.44 63.55 15.12
N TRP A 46 -5.27 64.46 14.61
CA TRP A 46 -5.02 65.53 13.63
C TRP A 46 -3.65 65.66 12.89
N MET A 47 -3.80 66.01 11.60
CA MET A 47 -2.87 66.63 10.61
C MET A 47 -1.95 65.75 9.73
N ARG A 48 -2.36 65.68 8.46
CA ARG A 48 -1.61 65.41 7.21
C ARG A 48 -0.55 66.52 6.95
N PRO A 49 0.47 66.37 6.05
CA PRO A 49 0.27 65.97 4.64
C PRO A 49 1.39 65.20 3.87
N ARG A 50 0.90 64.32 2.97
CA ARG A 50 1.21 64.14 1.53
C ARG A 50 2.68 64.17 1.03
N SER A 51 3.15 63.02 0.52
CA SER A 51 4.13 62.90 -0.59
C SER A 51 3.91 61.60 -1.40
N SER A 52 4.10 61.68 -2.71
CA SER A 52 3.80 60.72 -3.79
C SER A 52 4.80 59.53 -3.94
N PRO A 53 4.53 58.52 -4.80
CA PRO A 53 5.29 57.25 -4.87
C PRO A 53 6.36 57.24 -5.97
N PRO A 54 7.21 56.19 -6.04
CA PRO A 54 7.69 55.72 -7.34
C PRO A 54 7.65 54.19 -7.51
N SER A 55 6.98 53.79 -8.60
CA SER A 55 7.42 52.95 -9.73
C SER A 55 8.25 51.66 -9.54
N LEU A 56 7.72 50.57 -10.10
CA LEU A 56 8.45 49.38 -10.60
C LEU A 56 9.22 49.70 -11.89
N PRO A 57 10.27 48.93 -12.23
CA PRO A 57 10.17 48.12 -13.46
C PRO A 57 10.82 46.72 -13.44
N SER A 58 10.08 45.78 -14.05
CA SER A 58 10.41 44.67 -14.97
C SER A 58 11.83 44.12 -15.23
N ALA A 59 11.83 42.78 -15.35
CA ALA A 59 12.57 41.88 -16.28
C ALA A 59 14.10 41.74 -16.07
N ALA A 60 14.77 40.59 -16.25
CA ALA A 60 14.55 39.53 -17.23
C ALA A 60 15.29 38.21 -16.88
N ALA A 61 14.82 37.14 -17.52
CA ALA A 61 15.55 36.02 -18.16
C ALA A 61 16.46 35.08 -17.33
N SER A 62 16.05 33.80 -17.31
CA SER A 62 16.92 32.62 -17.22
C SER A 62 17.83 32.49 -18.46
N PRO A 63 18.92 31.69 -18.37
CA PRO A 63 18.83 30.41 -19.08
C PRO A 63 19.47 29.20 -18.37
N VAL A 64 18.98 28.06 -18.83
CA VAL A 64 19.40 26.65 -18.70
C VAL A 64 20.90 26.40 -18.91
N SER A 65 21.47 25.43 -18.18
CA SER A 65 22.38 24.38 -18.69
C SER A 65 22.69 23.29 -17.64
N GLN A 66 22.35 22.03 -17.95
CA GLN A 66 23.07 20.79 -17.56
C GLN A 66 23.87 20.32 -18.82
N PRO A 67 24.68 19.21 -18.89
CA PRO A 67 24.92 18.09 -17.95
C PRO A 67 26.37 17.52 -17.85
N GLY A 68 26.55 16.47 -17.02
CA GLY A 68 27.59 15.43 -17.11
C GLY A 68 28.87 15.69 -16.28
N SER A 69 29.66 14.73 -15.77
CA SER A 69 29.65 13.27 -15.70
C SER A 69 30.84 12.86 -14.79
N HIS A 70 30.67 11.78 -14.01
CA HIS A 70 31.69 10.84 -13.47
C HIS A 70 33.09 11.32 -13.00
N HIS A 71 33.45 11.01 -11.74
CA HIS A 71 34.65 10.21 -11.41
C HIS A 71 34.61 9.64 -9.97
N VAL A 72 35.34 8.54 -9.79
CA VAL A 72 35.26 7.51 -8.73
C VAL A 72 36.56 7.49 -7.90
N ALA A 73 36.41 7.13 -6.60
CA ALA A 73 37.37 6.51 -5.65
C ALA A 73 38.51 7.34 -5.02
N PRO A 74 39.19 6.85 -3.94
CA PRO A 74 38.88 5.73 -3.02
C PRO A 74 38.95 6.08 -1.51
N HIS A 75 38.37 5.19 -0.70
CA HIS A 75 38.63 5.02 0.73
C HIS A 75 40.04 4.46 0.97
N GLN A 76 40.81 5.07 1.88
CA GLN A 76 41.99 4.46 2.48
C GLN A 76 41.56 3.59 3.69
N GLN A 77 42.05 2.35 3.71
CA GLN A 77 42.18 1.50 4.88
C GLN A 77 43.60 1.68 5.44
N ASP A 78 43.75 1.61 6.75
CA ASP A 78 44.99 1.12 7.35
C ASP A 78 44.67 0.12 8.50
N PRO A 79 45.49 -0.93 8.67
CA PRO A 79 45.27 -2.06 9.57
C PRO A 79 46.05 -1.93 10.89
N GLY A 80 45.69 -2.69 11.92
CA GLY A 80 46.52 -2.76 13.14
C GLY A 80 45.94 -3.62 14.25
N ALA A 81 46.61 -4.75 14.50
CA ALA A 81 46.34 -5.81 15.47
C ALA A 81 46.23 -5.38 16.95
N ALA A 82 45.55 -6.20 17.77
CA ALA A 82 46.16 -6.94 18.89
C ALA A 82 45.11 -7.63 19.79
N ALA A 83 45.53 -8.72 20.44
CA ALA A 83 44.75 -9.67 21.21
C ALA A 83 44.69 -9.36 22.72
N GLY A 84 43.56 -9.74 23.34
CA GLY A 84 43.37 -10.12 24.77
C GLY A 84 43.44 -9.00 25.83
N PRO A 85 42.93 -9.21 27.08
CA PRO A 85 42.47 -10.48 27.68
C PRO A 85 41.06 -10.45 28.31
N SER A 86 40.58 -11.65 28.67
CA SER A 86 39.37 -11.96 29.43
C SER A 86 39.34 -11.37 30.84
N ALA A 87 38.14 -11.01 31.32
CA ALA A 87 37.84 -10.68 32.71
C ALA A 87 36.39 -11.14 33.08
N PRO A 88 36.08 -11.35 34.37
CA PRO A 88 35.29 -12.49 34.85
C PRO A 88 33.77 -12.28 34.89
N ALA A 89 33.05 -13.42 34.95
CA ALA A 89 31.60 -13.49 35.14
C ALA A 89 31.18 -12.95 36.52
N GLY A 90 30.36 -11.90 36.52
CA GLY A 90 29.62 -11.41 37.68
C GLY A 90 28.23 -12.07 37.77
N PRO A 91 27.63 -12.17 38.98
CA PRO A 91 26.42 -12.95 39.21
C PRO A 91 25.19 -12.32 38.53
N ALA A 92 24.27 -13.17 38.10
CA ALA A 92 23.00 -12.78 37.50
C ALA A 92 22.16 -11.96 38.49
N PRO A 93 21.61 -10.80 38.10
CA PRO A 93 20.63 -10.12 38.93
C PRO A 93 19.31 -10.90 38.88
N GLU A 94 18.76 -11.10 40.08
CA GLU A 94 17.46 -11.69 40.37
C GLU A 94 16.34 -11.10 39.50
N ALA A 95 15.39 -11.98 39.16
CA ALA A 95 14.19 -11.66 38.43
C ALA A 95 13.34 -10.65 39.21
N ASP A 96 13.46 -9.37 38.83
CA ASP A 96 12.55 -8.34 39.28
C ASP A 96 11.15 -8.64 38.72
N GLN A 97 10.21 -8.87 39.64
CA GLN A 97 8.81 -9.15 39.34
C GLN A 97 8.22 -7.95 38.63
N ALA A 98 7.96 -8.09 37.34
CA ALA A 98 7.31 -7.07 36.54
C ALA A 98 5.87 -6.86 37.03
N ALA A 99 5.64 -5.70 37.62
CA ALA A 99 4.33 -5.19 37.94
C ALA A 99 3.46 -5.11 36.67
N ASP A 100 2.21 -5.57 36.79
CA ASP A 100 1.14 -5.47 35.79
C ASP A 100 0.85 -4.00 35.42
N GLY A 101 1.52 -3.52 34.37
CA GLY A 101 1.08 -2.38 33.57
C GLY A 101 0.26 -2.86 32.35
N PRO A 102 -0.49 -1.96 31.68
CA PRO A 102 -1.26 -2.34 30.49
C PRO A 102 -0.31 -2.97 29.46
N ALA A 103 -0.65 -4.18 28.99
CA ALA A 103 0.20 -5.03 28.17
C ALA A 103 0.63 -4.35 26.86
N GLY A 104 1.75 -3.62 26.90
CA GLY A 104 2.40 -3.08 25.73
C GLY A 104 2.98 -4.20 24.85
N VAL A 105 3.00 -4.01 23.54
CA VAL A 105 3.65 -4.93 22.60
C VAL A 105 5.10 -5.21 23.03
N SER A 106 5.45 -6.47 23.24
CA SER A 106 6.80 -6.82 23.68
C SER A 106 7.84 -6.46 22.60
N PRO A 107 9.08 -6.10 22.96
CA PRO A 107 10.17 -5.89 22.00
C PRO A 107 10.40 -7.08 21.06
N LEU A 108 10.11 -8.29 21.52
CA LEU A 108 10.21 -9.52 20.75
C LEU A 108 9.14 -9.60 19.65
N ASP A 109 7.90 -9.19 19.94
CA ASP A 109 6.82 -9.16 18.96
C ASP A 109 7.10 -8.14 17.85
N ARG A 110 7.73 -7.00 18.20
CA ARG A 110 8.20 -6.02 17.21
C ARG A 110 9.25 -6.62 16.27
N ARG A 111 10.25 -7.32 16.83
CA ARG A 111 11.29 -7.96 16.02
C ARG A 111 10.69 -9.03 15.10
N ARG A 112 9.73 -9.81 15.60
CA ARG A 112 9.03 -10.84 14.80
C ARG A 112 8.22 -10.24 13.65
N ALA A 113 7.49 -9.14 13.88
CA ALA A 113 6.78 -8.43 12.82
C ALA A 113 7.73 -7.90 11.73
N TRP A 114 8.88 -7.35 12.15
CA TRP A 114 9.92 -6.93 11.22
C TRP A 114 10.51 -8.06 10.41
N GLN A 115 10.81 -9.18 11.08
CA GLN A 115 11.34 -10.36 10.43
C GLN A 115 10.37 -10.90 9.38
N ARG A 116 9.07 -10.99 9.69
CA ARG A 116 8.05 -11.38 8.71
C ARG A 116 8.01 -10.46 7.51
N LEU A 117 8.02 -9.14 7.70
CA LEU A 117 8.01 -8.19 6.59
C LEU A 117 9.29 -8.28 5.75
N TRP A 118 10.44 -8.50 6.39
CA TRP A 118 11.72 -8.66 5.70
C TRP A 118 11.77 -9.95 4.88
N ASP A 119 11.30 -11.05 5.47
CA ASP A 119 11.34 -12.38 4.88
C ASP A 119 10.19 -12.64 3.89
N CYS A 120 9.10 -11.86 3.97
CA CYS A 120 7.95 -12.10 3.11
C CYS A 120 8.34 -12.02 1.63
N PRO A 121 7.78 -12.88 0.77
CA PRO A 121 8.15 -12.94 -0.63
C PRO A 121 7.45 -11.86 -1.47
N ALA A 122 7.51 -10.59 -1.04
CA ALA A 122 6.96 -9.42 -1.74
C ALA A 122 8.06 -8.55 -2.36
N SER A 123 7.69 -7.69 -3.32
CA SER A 123 8.64 -6.73 -3.89
C SER A 123 9.12 -5.71 -2.86
N ASN A 124 10.33 -5.18 -3.04
CA ASN A 124 10.90 -4.16 -2.17
C ASN A 124 10.04 -2.89 -2.07
N ARG A 125 9.28 -2.57 -3.14
CA ARG A 125 8.34 -1.44 -3.13
C ARG A 125 7.16 -1.70 -2.19
N ALA A 126 6.56 -2.88 -2.26
CA ALA A 126 5.49 -3.30 -1.36
C ALA A 126 5.98 -3.36 0.10
N LYS A 127 7.18 -3.90 0.34
CA LYS A 127 7.81 -3.92 1.67
C LYS A 127 8.06 -2.51 2.22
N ALA A 128 8.60 -1.62 1.40
CA ALA A 128 8.85 -0.23 1.78
C ALA A 128 7.54 0.51 2.09
N LEU A 129 6.45 0.21 1.37
CA LEU A 129 5.13 0.77 1.67
C LEU A 129 4.62 0.28 3.03
N ALA A 130 4.64 -1.03 3.28
CA ALA A 130 4.22 -1.60 4.55
C ALA A 130 5.05 -1.06 5.73
N TRP A 131 6.37 -0.90 5.54
CA TRP A 131 7.26 -0.22 6.48
C TRP A 131 6.78 1.20 6.78
N ARG A 132 6.46 2.00 5.75
CA ARG A 132 5.98 3.39 5.93
C ARG A 132 4.64 3.42 6.65
N LEU A 133 3.75 2.49 6.36
CA LEU A 133 2.46 2.36 7.03
C LEU A 133 2.63 2.06 8.52
N HIS A 134 3.47 1.08 8.89
CA HIS A 134 3.74 0.75 10.29
C HIS A 134 4.32 1.91 11.09
N HIS A 135 4.99 2.85 10.41
CA HIS A 135 5.56 4.04 11.03
C HIS A 135 4.67 5.29 10.95
N GLY A 136 3.47 5.20 10.37
CA GLY A 136 2.63 6.38 10.12
C GLY A 136 3.32 7.43 9.25
N ARG A 137 4.13 7.00 8.27
CA ARG A 137 4.94 7.87 7.39
C ARG A 137 4.45 7.88 5.94
N LEU A 138 3.27 7.34 5.67
CA LEU A 138 2.75 7.29 4.32
C LEU A 138 2.00 8.61 3.98
N PRO A 139 2.36 9.30 2.88
CA PRO A 139 1.83 10.63 2.58
C PRO A 139 0.43 10.58 1.96
N CYS A 140 -0.57 10.20 2.76
CA CYS A 140 -1.99 10.25 2.39
C CYS A 140 -2.51 11.69 2.21
N GLY A 141 -3.73 11.83 1.68
CA GLY A 141 -4.30 13.13 1.37
C GLY A 141 -4.38 14.06 2.57
N VAL A 142 -4.82 13.57 3.74
CA VAL A 142 -4.85 14.36 4.98
C VAL A 142 -3.45 14.77 5.46
N TYR A 143 -2.44 13.90 5.29
CA TYR A 143 -1.04 14.27 5.54
C TYR A 143 -0.61 15.41 4.62
N LEU A 144 -0.83 15.29 3.31
CA LEU A 144 -0.44 16.29 2.33
C LEU A 144 -1.16 17.63 2.57
N ALA A 145 -2.43 17.57 2.94
CA ALA A 145 -3.21 18.73 3.30
C ALA A 145 -2.65 19.44 4.55
N SER A 146 -2.24 18.69 5.57
CA SER A 146 -1.53 19.25 6.73
C SER A 146 -0.18 19.90 6.38
N LYS A 147 0.38 19.57 5.21
CA LYS A 147 1.63 20.14 4.66
C LYS A 147 1.38 21.24 3.62
N GLY A 148 0.18 21.81 3.57
CA GLY A 148 -0.14 22.95 2.70
C GLY A 148 -0.63 22.57 1.30
N GLN A 149 -1.14 21.34 1.11
CA GLN A 149 -1.80 20.92 -0.13
C GLN A 149 -3.29 20.61 0.12
N PRO A 150 -4.12 21.62 0.46
CA PRO A 150 -5.51 21.41 0.88
C PRO A 150 -6.38 20.72 -0.17
N GLN A 151 -6.08 20.92 -1.46
CA GLN A 151 -6.78 20.28 -2.58
C GLN A 151 -6.64 18.74 -2.59
N ARG A 152 -5.71 18.18 -1.81
CA ARG A 152 -5.49 16.73 -1.69
C ARG A 152 -6.12 16.13 -0.44
N ALA A 153 -6.84 16.92 0.38
CA ALA A 153 -7.39 16.44 1.64
C ALA A 153 -8.44 15.34 1.47
N HIS A 154 -9.10 15.28 0.32
CA HIS A 154 -10.22 14.39 0.05
C HIS A 154 -9.84 13.24 -0.87
N CYS A 155 -10.58 12.13 -0.75
CA CYS A 155 -10.41 10.98 -1.62
C CYS A 155 -10.76 11.33 -3.06
N PRO A 156 -9.90 11.00 -4.06
CA PRO A 156 -10.18 11.29 -5.45
C PRO A 156 -11.18 10.31 -6.10
N ALA A 157 -11.56 9.23 -5.40
CA ALA A 157 -12.47 8.24 -5.95
C ALA A 157 -13.88 8.82 -6.18
N PRO A 158 -14.51 8.61 -7.35
CA PRO A 158 -15.84 9.16 -7.64
C PRO A 158 -16.91 8.73 -6.64
N SER A 159 -16.81 7.50 -6.11
CA SER A 159 -17.72 6.99 -5.06
C SER A 159 -17.64 7.78 -3.76
N CYS A 160 -16.56 8.52 -3.54
CA CYS A 160 -16.30 9.31 -2.34
C CYS A 160 -16.64 10.79 -2.50
N SER A 161 -17.22 11.20 -3.64
CA SER A 161 -17.72 12.55 -3.90
C SER A 161 -19.23 12.58 -4.18
N VAL A 162 -19.92 11.45 -4.05
CA VAL A 162 -21.38 11.35 -4.21
C VAL A 162 -22.08 12.13 -3.10
N ASP A 163 -23.18 12.82 -3.43
CA ASP A 163 -24.03 13.59 -2.51
C ASP A 163 -23.33 14.75 -1.77
N GLY A 164 -22.20 15.25 -2.29
CA GLY A 164 -21.47 16.36 -1.70
C GLY A 164 -20.70 16.02 -0.41
N SER A 165 -20.76 14.75 0.04
CA SER A 165 -19.89 14.25 1.11
C SER A 165 -18.49 14.04 0.55
N LEU A 166 -17.52 14.86 0.98
CA LEU A 166 -16.13 14.72 0.59
C LEU A 166 -15.36 13.97 1.68
N HIS A 167 -15.20 12.65 1.50
CA HIS A 167 -14.47 11.83 2.46
C HIS A 167 -13.00 12.26 2.55
N VAL A 168 -12.50 12.42 3.77
CA VAL A 168 -11.09 12.72 4.03
C VAL A 168 -10.23 11.53 3.62
N ALA A 169 -9.18 11.79 2.82
CA ALA A 169 -8.23 10.78 2.38
C ALA A 169 -7.21 10.42 3.47
N SER A 170 -7.69 9.78 4.53
CA SER A 170 -6.85 9.07 5.52
C SER A 170 -6.40 7.71 4.97
N LEU A 171 -5.40 7.09 5.57
CA LEU A 171 -4.97 5.71 5.28
C LEU A 171 -6.08 4.73 5.64
N THR A 172 -6.74 4.93 6.79
CA THR A 172 -7.91 4.16 7.20
C THR A 172 -9.00 4.22 6.13
N HIS A 173 -9.32 5.42 5.63
CA HIS A 173 -10.30 5.56 4.55
C HIS A 173 -9.85 4.85 3.28
N VAL A 174 -8.67 5.18 2.76
CA VAL A 174 -8.18 4.66 1.47
C VAL A 174 -8.11 3.14 1.46
N PHE A 175 -7.62 2.50 2.52
CA PHE A 175 -7.42 1.07 2.54
C PHE A 175 -8.62 0.29 3.09
N LEU A 176 -9.35 0.80 4.07
CA LEU A 176 -10.35 0.00 4.80
C LEU A 176 -11.80 0.36 4.45
N GLU A 177 -12.07 1.62 4.16
CA GLU A 177 -13.45 2.12 4.08
C GLU A 177 -13.87 2.51 2.66
N CYS A 178 -12.92 2.94 1.83
CA CYS A 178 -13.21 3.51 0.51
C CYS A 178 -14.00 2.52 -0.35
N GLY A 179 -15.18 2.96 -0.80
CA GLY A 179 -16.13 2.16 -1.57
C GLY A 179 -15.54 1.59 -2.85
N ALA A 180 -14.66 2.36 -3.52
CA ALA A 180 -13.97 1.98 -4.75
C ALA A 180 -13.18 0.67 -4.66
N TYR A 181 -12.70 0.31 -3.46
CA TYR A 181 -11.89 -0.88 -3.22
C TYR A 181 -12.64 -1.99 -2.47
N THR A 182 -13.96 -1.87 -2.28
CA THR A 182 -14.76 -2.85 -1.53
C THR A 182 -14.66 -4.25 -2.14
N ALA A 183 -14.89 -4.38 -3.45
CA ALA A 183 -14.80 -5.67 -4.12
C ALA A 183 -13.38 -6.25 -4.10
N ALA A 184 -12.34 -5.40 -4.13
CA ALA A 184 -10.96 -5.86 -3.96
C ALA A 184 -10.64 -6.35 -2.54
N ARG A 185 -11.28 -5.80 -1.49
CA ARG A 185 -11.18 -6.30 -0.11
C ARG A 185 -11.90 -7.64 0.05
N VAL A 186 -13.11 -7.76 -0.51
CA VAL A 186 -13.88 -9.02 -0.52
C VAL A 186 -13.08 -10.12 -1.23
N TRP A 187 -12.54 -9.83 -2.42
CA TRP A 187 -11.70 -10.77 -3.14
C TRP A 187 -10.48 -11.23 -2.34
N LEU A 188 -9.79 -10.30 -1.64
CA LEU A 188 -8.65 -10.65 -0.79
C LEU A 188 -9.08 -11.57 0.38
N ALA A 189 -10.28 -11.35 0.93
CA ALA A 189 -10.86 -12.19 1.97
C ALA A 189 -11.14 -13.60 1.51
N GLU A 190 -11.86 -13.71 0.40
CA GLU A 190 -12.20 -14.98 -0.21
C GLU A 190 -10.94 -15.73 -0.63
N LEU A 191 -9.94 -15.04 -1.18
CA LEU A 191 -8.67 -15.66 -1.56
C LEU A 191 -7.94 -16.25 -0.36
N TRP A 192 -7.87 -15.51 0.74
CA TRP A 192 -7.25 -16.02 1.96
C TRP A 192 -8.06 -17.16 2.59
N ALA A 193 -9.39 -17.08 2.58
CA ALA A 193 -10.23 -18.17 3.05
C ALA A 193 -10.02 -19.44 2.22
N ALA A 194 -9.93 -19.30 0.89
CA ALA A 194 -9.64 -20.41 -0.02
C ALA A 194 -8.27 -21.04 0.26
N VAL A 195 -7.25 -20.23 0.59
CA VAL A 195 -5.90 -20.72 0.88
C VAL A 195 -5.80 -21.34 2.27
N SER A 196 -6.29 -20.66 3.31
CA SER A 196 -6.01 -21.01 4.71
C SER A 196 -7.12 -21.79 5.40
N GLY A 197 -8.31 -21.87 4.80
CA GLY A 197 -9.53 -22.37 5.43
C GLY A 197 -10.14 -21.45 6.49
N ALA A 198 -9.54 -20.29 6.79
CA ALA A 198 -10.06 -19.35 7.78
C ALA A 198 -11.19 -18.48 7.20
N VAL A 199 -12.37 -18.51 7.82
CA VAL A 199 -13.60 -17.90 7.26
C VAL A 199 -13.90 -16.46 7.70
N ASP A 200 -13.19 -15.88 8.67
CA ASP A 200 -13.49 -14.53 9.16
C ASP A 200 -12.22 -13.68 9.31
N LEU A 201 -11.77 -13.13 8.18
CA LEU A 201 -10.68 -12.17 8.19
C LEU A 201 -11.19 -10.79 8.63
N PRO A 202 -10.64 -10.21 9.71
CA PRO A 202 -11.08 -8.91 10.20
C PRO A 202 -10.45 -7.77 9.38
N PHE A 203 -10.77 -7.66 8.08
CA PHE A 203 -10.24 -6.58 7.22
C PHE A 203 -10.67 -5.18 7.65
N SER A 204 -11.77 -5.07 8.39
CA SER A 204 -12.19 -3.81 9.00
C SER A 204 -11.25 -3.36 10.12
N GLN A 205 -10.35 -4.22 10.60
CA GLN A 205 -9.41 -3.91 11.66
C GLN A 205 -8.09 -3.37 11.08
N PRO A 206 -7.73 -2.09 11.32
CA PRO A 206 -6.47 -1.51 10.86
C PRO A 206 -5.25 -2.28 11.36
N ALA A 207 -5.35 -2.85 12.57
CA ALA A 207 -4.29 -3.65 13.18
C ALA A 207 -3.85 -4.83 12.31
N VAL A 208 -4.79 -5.44 11.59
CA VAL A 208 -4.54 -6.66 10.82
C VAL A 208 -4.10 -6.30 9.40
N LEU A 209 -4.89 -5.51 8.68
CA LEU A 209 -4.60 -5.18 7.28
C LEU A 209 -3.45 -4.16 7.14
N LEU A 210 -3.38 -3.13 7.97
CA LEU A 210 -2.34 -2.10 7.89
C LEU A 210 -1.11 -2.46 8.75
N GLY A 211 -1.34 -3.07 9.91
CA GLY A 211 -0.34 -3.32 10.94
C GLY A 211 0.28 -4.72 11.01
N ASP A 212 -0.26 -5.74 10.31
CA ASP A 212 0.13 -7.16 10.47
C ASP A 212 0.27 -7.58 11.95
N TRP A 213 -0.66 -7.14 12.80
CA TRP A 213 -0.59 -7.37 14.24
C TRP A 213 -1.28 -8.68 14.63
N PRO A 214 -0.54 -9.72 15.07
CA PRO A 214 -1.14 -11.02 15.41
C PRO A 214 -2.08 -10.94 16.62
N GLY A 215 -1.75 -10.12 17.62
CA GLY A 215 -2.56 -9.99 18.84
C GLY A 215 -3.96 -9.37 18.60
N GLY A 216 -4.21 -8.80 17.41
CA GLY A 216 -5.52 -8.28 17.01
C GLY A 216 -6.34 -9.26 16.18
N TRP A 217 -5.83 -10.47 15.94
CA TRP A 217 -6.47 -11.50 15.13
C TRP A 217 -6.36 -12.86 15.84
N PRO A 218 -7.40 -13.31 16.57
CA PRO A 218 -7.36 -14.58 17.29
C PRO A 218 -7.05 -15.80 16.40
N ALA A 219 -7.47 -15.76 15.13
CA ALA A 219 -7.21 -16.78 14.12
C ALA A 219 -5.97 -16.48 13.25
N TYR A 220 -5.01 -15.68 13.75
CA TYR A 220 -3.78 -15.39 13.02
C TYR A 220 -3.04 -16.69 12.66
N PRO A 221 -2.53 -16.82 11.42
CA PRO A 221 -1.86 -18.04 10.99
C PRO A 221 -0.69 -18.42 11.91
N THR A 222 -0.68 -19.67 12.37
CA THR A 222 0.36 -20.20 13.27
C THR A 222 1.56 -20.76 12.51
N SER A 223 1.36 -21.26 11.29
CA SER A 223 2.45 -21.79 10.47
C SER A 223 3.30 -20.66 9.90
N PRO A 224 4.65 -20.73 9.98
CA PRO A 224 5.53 -19.69 9.43
C PRO A 224 5.30 -19.42 7.95
N GLY A 225 5.00 -20.47 7.17
CA GLY A 225 4.68 -20.38 5.75
C GLY A 225 3.45 -19.53 5.47
N LEU A 226 2.33 -19.78 6.18
CA LEU A 226 1.12 -18.97 6.04
C LEU A 226 1.31 -17.53 6.54
N GLN A 227 2.13 -17.31 7.57
CA GLN A 227 2.46 -15.95 8.01
C GLN A 227 3.20 -15.16 6.93
N LEU A 228 4.16 -15.78 6.25
CA LEU A 228 4.88 -15.16 5.14
C LEU A 228 3.97 -14.92 3.94
N LEU A 229 3.06 -15.87 3.66
CA LEU A 229 2.08 -15.74 2.59
C LEU A 229 1.12 -14.57 2.86
N TRP A 230 0.56 -14.49 4.07
CA TRP A 230 -0.27 -13.37 4.50
C TRP A 230 0.47 -12.05 4.35
N ALA A 231 1.71 -11.95 4.84
CA ALA A 231 2.51 -10.75 4.72
C ALA A 231 2.73 -10.35 3.25
N ALA A 232 2.97 -11.31 2.34
CA ALA A 232 3.13 -11.05 0.92
C ALA A 232 1.84 -10.61 0.23
N LEU A 233 0.72 -11.31 0.48
CA LEU A 233 -0.61 -10.95 -0.04
C LEU A 233 -0.99 -9.53 0.41
N ARG A 234 -0.88 -9.27 1.70
CA ARG A 234 -1.17 -7.97 2.34
C ARG A 234 -0.31 -6.86 1.76
N ALA A 235 1.00 -7.02 1.72
CA ALA A 235 1.91 -5.99 1.19
C ALA A 235 1.66 -5.70 -0.29
N THR A 236 1.40 -6.74 -1.09
CA THR A 236 1.14 -6.62 -2.53
C THR A 236 -0.19 -5.92 -2.78
N TRP A 237 -1.23 -6.26 -2.02
CA TRP A 237 -2.53 -5.61 -2.08
C TRP A 237 -2.45 -4.13 -1.69
N LEU A 238 -1.79 -3.82 -0.57
CA LEU A 238 -1.56 -2.43 -0.14
C LEU A 238 -0.82 -1.63 -1.22
N TRP A 239 0.18 -2.23 -1.85
CA TRP A 239 0.91 -1.60 -2.95
C TRP A 239 0.03 -1.34 -4.17
N ALA A 240 -0.82 -2.29 -4.56
CA ALA A 240 -1.73 -2.12 -5.69
C ALA A 240 -2.76 -1.01 -5.43
N VAL A 241 -3.38 -0.99 -4.24
CA VAL A 241 -4.33 0.08 -3.84
C VAL A 241 -3.63 1.43 -3.82
N TRP A 242 -2.45 1.52 -3.21
CA TRP A 242 -1.70 2.77 -3.13
C TRP A 242 -1.26 3.28 -4.50
N GLY A 243 -0.82 2.37 -5.36
CA GLY A 243 -0.44 2.68 -6.75
C GLY A 243 -1.63 3.23 -7.54
N HIS A 244 -2.81 2.60 -7.40
CA HIS A 244 -4.04 3.07 -8.03
C HIS A 244 -4.47 4.43 -7.46
N TYR A 245 -4.51 4.58 -6.13
CA TYR A 245 -4.94 5.82 -5.46
C TYR A 245 -4.17 7.06 -5.95
N HIS A 246 -2.90 6.89 -6.32
CA HIS A 246 -2.06 7.98 -6.82
C HIS A 246 -2.07 8.17 -8.34
N ARG A 247 -2.68 7.25 -9.10
CA ARG A 247 -2.88 7.46 -10.54
C ARG A 247 -4.02 8.47 -10.70
N ALA A 248 -3.75 9.53 -11.44
CA ALA A 248 -4.71 10.60 -11.71
C ALA A 248 -5.74 10.23 -12.79
N GLU A 249 -5.72 8.98 -13.26
CA GLU A 249 -6.61 8.51 -14.32
C GLU A 249 -7.89 7.94 -13.72
N PRO A 250 -9.07 8.34 -14.21
CA PRO A 250 -10.32 7.74 -13.81
C PRO A 250 -10.38 6.32 -14.38
N ASP A 251 -10.03 5.34 -13.56
CA ASP A 251 -10.37 3.95 -13.83
C ASP A 251 -11.85 3.74 -13.51
N ASP A 252 -12.61 3.27 -14.49
CA ASP A 252 -14.03 2.92 -14.30
C ASP A 252 -14.21 1.79 -13.27
N HIS A 253 -13.16 0.99 -13.03
CA HIS A 253 -13.22 -0.23 -12.22
C HIS A 253 -12.03 -0.39 -11.26
N PRO A 254 -11.90 0.47 -10.22
CA PRO A 254 -10.73 0.48 -9.35
C PRO A 254 -10.42 -0.86 -8.70
N SER A 255 -11.44 -1.57 -8.24
CA SER A 255 -11.26 -2.90 -7.62
C SER A 255 -10.73 -3.94 -8.61
N ALA A 256 -11.21 -3.95 -9.86
CA ALA A 256 -10.76 -4.89 -10.89
C ALA A 256 -9.31 -4.62 -11.29
N THR A 257 -8.93 -3.34 -11.45
CA THR A 257 -7.54 -2.94 -11.70
C THR A 257 -6.62 -3.38 -10.57
N VAL A 258 -6.98 -3.08 -9.32
CA VAL A 258 -6.19 -3.46 -8.13
C VAL A 258 -5.99 -4.97 -8.07
N VAL A 259 -7.06 -5.75 -8.19
CA VAL A 259 -6.97 -7.23 -8.16
C VAL A 259 -6.13 -7.76 -9.31
N GLY A 260 -6.28 -7.21 -10.52
CA GLY A 260 -5.43 -7.56 -11.66
C GLY A 260 -3.95 -7.30 -11.41
N CYS A 261 -3.60 -6.16 -10.80
CA CYS A 261 -2.23 -5.86 -10.38
C CYS A 261 -1.72 -6.84 -9.32
N VAL A 262 -2.54 -7.19 -8.33
CA VAL A 262 -2.16 -8.15 -7.29
C VAL A 262 -1.89 -9.53 -7.88
N ILE A 263 -2.79 -10.05 -8.72
CA ILE A 263 -2.62 -11.34 -9.39
C ILE A 263 -1.32 -11.37 -10.19
N GLY A 264 -1.10 -10.38 -11.07
CA GLY A 264 0.10 -10.32 -11.91
C GLY A 264 1.39 -10.26 -11.09
N GLU A 265 1.41 -9.48 -10.01
CA GLU A 265 2.57 -9.36 -9.14
C GLU A 265 2.84 -10.65 -8.35
N LEU A 266 1.81 -11.30 -7.81
CA LEU A 266 1.95 -12.59 -7.11
C LEU A 266 2.43 -13.69 -8.05
N GLN A 267 1.89 -13.78 -9.27
CA GLN A 267 2.37 -14.72 -10.28
C GLN A 267 3.86 -14.52 -10.61
N ARG A 268 4.28 -13.26 -10.75
CA ARG A 268 5.68 -12.91 -10.98
C ARG A 268 6.57 -13.32 -9.80
N LEU A 269 6.13 -13.04 -8.56
CA LEU A 269 6.85 -13.39 -7.34
C LEU A 269 6.97 -14.91 -7.17
N MET A 270 5.88 -15.66 -7.37
CA MET A 270 5.90 -17.13 -7.33
C MET A 270 6.90 -17.72 -8.32
N ARG A 271 6.88 -17.26 -9.58
CA ARG A 271 7.83 -17.73 -10.60
C ARG A 271 9.27 -17.39 -10.23
N ALA A 272 9.54 -16.16 -9.81
CA ALA A 272 10.89 -15.74 -9.44
C ALA A 272 11.44 -16.53 -8.24
N HIS A 273 10.62 -16.70 -7.20
CA HIS A 273 11.00 -17.45 -6.01
C HIS A 273 11.21 -18.93 -6.30
N PHE A 274 10.34 -19.52 -7.13
CA PHE A 274 10.50 -20.90 -7.59
C PHE A 274 11.78 -21.07 -8.40
N SER A 275 12.09 -20.18 -9.34
CA SER A 275 13.32 -20.26 -10.13
C SER A 275 14.57 -20.28 -9.25
N MET A 276 14.57 -19.51 -8.16
CA MET A 276 15.66 -19.51 -7.18
C MET A 276 15.67 -20.78 -6.31
N ALA A 277 14.50 -21.30 -5.96
CA ALA A 277 14.34 -22.49 -5.12
C ALA A 277 14.63 -23.80 -5.86
N ALA A 278 14.39 -23.84 -7.17
CA ALA A 278 14.56 -24.99 -8.04
C ALA A 278 15.99 -25.14 -8.61
N LEU A 279 16.91 -24.22 -8.29
CA LEU A 279 18.32 -24.35 -8.71
C LEU A 279 18.93 -25.61 -8.10
N SER A 280 19.51 -26.46 -8.95
CA SER A 280 20.19 -27.68 -8.51
C SER A 280 21.38 -27.38 -7.59
N GLU A 281 21.71 -28.32 -6.71
CA GLU A 281 22.88 -28.18 -5.83
C GLU A 281 24.19 -28.11 -6.62
N ASP A 282 24.29 -28.78 -7.78
CA ASP A 282 25.43 -28.65 -8.69
C ASP A 282 25.56 -27.22 -9.25
N THR A 283 24.44 -26.60 -9.63
CA THR A 283 24.41 -25.20 -10.06
C THR A 283 24.87 -24.27 -8.95
N LEU A 284 24.49 -24.54 -7.69
CA LEU A 284 24.94 -23.76 -6.55
C LEU A 284 26.43 -23.97 -6.23
N ALA A 285 26.92 -25.21 -6.31
CA ALA A 285 28.31 -25.54 -6.02
C ALA A 285 29.27 -24.81 -6.98
N GLY A 286 28.82 -24.51 -8.20
CA GLY A 286 29.55 -23.70 -9.18
C GLY A 286 29.56 -22.19 -8.90
N LEU A 287 28.76 -21.68 -7.96
CA LEU A 287 28.73 -20.25 -7.64
C LEU A 287 29.91 -19.87 -6.72
N PRO A 288 30.60 -18.75 -6.96
CA PRO A 288 31.64 -18.28 -6.05
C PRO A 288 31.04 -18.03 -4.66
N ARG A 289 31.69 -18.55 -3.60
CA ARG A 289 31.15 -18.52 -2.23
C ARG A 289 30.75 -17.12 -1.72
N GLY A 290 31.40 -16.06 -2.21
CA GLY A 290 31.04 -14.67 -1.90
C GLY A 290 29.70 -14.18 -2.48
N HIS A 291 29.11 -14.94 -3.41
CA HIS A 291 27.81 -14.64 -4.04
C HIS A 291 26.66 -15.50 -3.47
N ILE A 292 26.99 -16.45 -2.58
CA ILE A 292 25.99 -17.23 -1.85
C ILE A 292 25.41 -16.33 -0.77
N THR A 293 24.39 -15.55 -1.13
CA THR A 293 23.64 -14.74 -0.17
C THR A 293 22.88 -15.65 0.80
N ALA A 294 22.45 -15.11 1.95
CA ALA A 294 21.66 -15.83 2.94
C ALA A 294 20.35 -16.46 2.40
N GLN A 295 19.96 -16.17 1.15
CA GLN A 295 18.78 -16.69 0.47
C GLN A 295 19.01 -18.05 -0.21
N LEU A 296 20.27 -18.48 -0.38
CA LEU A 296 20.64 -19.74 -1.06
C LEU A 296 20.92 -20.87 -0.05
N LYS A 297 20.04 -21.04 0.94
CA LYS A 297 20.16 -22.07 1.99
C LYS A 297 19.71 -23.46 1.49
N PRO A 298 20.07 -24.57 2.15
CA PRO A 298 19.43 -25.86 1.89
C PRO A 298 17.91 -25.81 2.20
N GLY A 299 17.12 -26.67 1.55
CA GLY A 299 15.66 -26.76 1.78
C GLY A 299 14.84 -25.63 1.13
N ARG A 300 15.38 -24.93 0.12
CA ARG A 300 14.67 -23.81 -0.56
C ARG A 300 13.34 -24.21 -1.17
N LEU A 301 13.27 -25.39 -1.79
CA LEU A 301 12.06 -25.85 -2.44
C LEU A 301 10.97 -26.18 -1.42
N ASP A 302 11.34 -26.78 -0.29
CA ASP A 302 10.41 -27.03 0.81
C ASP A 302 9.94 -25.72 1.46
N ALA A 303 10.84 -24.73 1.61
CA ALA A 303 10.47 -23.39 2.07
C ALA A 303 9.56 -22.64 1.08
N PHE A 304 9.76 -22.84 -0.23
CA PHE A 304 8.87 -22.34 -1.27
C PHE A 304 7.48 -22.98 -1.15
N GLU A 305 7.40 -24.31 -1.07
CA GLU A 305 6.13 -25.03 -0.95
C GLU A 305 5.38 -24.64 0.32
N ALA A 306 6.08 -24.52 1.45
CA ALA A 306 5.51 -24.11 2.72
C ALA A 306 4.88 -22.70 2.66
N SER A 307 5.42 -21.79 1.84
CA SER A 307 4.95 -20.40 1.74
C SER A 307 3.97 -20.15 0.59
N TRP A 308 4.11 -20.83 -0.55
CA TRP A 308 3.34 -20.52 -1.77
C TRP A 308 2.40 -21.64 -2.22
N ALA A 309 2.70 -22.89 -1.91
CA ALA A 309 1.97 -24.06 -2.41
C ALA A 309 1.03 -24.67 -1.36
N HIS A 310 0.62 -23.88 -0.38
CA HIS A 310 -0.29 -24.33 0.68
C HIS A 310 -1.61 -24.82 0.08
N GLU A 311 -1.96 -26.09 0.39
CA GLU A 311 -3.10 -26.83 -0.17
C GLU A 311 -3.20 -26.81 -1.72
N GLY A 312 -2.12 -26.47 -2.42
CA GLY A 312 -2.10 -26.35 -3.88
C GLY A 312 -2.98 -25.22 -4.46
N VAL A 313 -3.45 -24.28 -3.64
CA VAL A 313 -4.48 -23.31 -4.04
C VAL A 313 -3.94 -22.23 -4.99
N LEU A 314 -2.78 -21.64 -4.68
CA LEU A 314 -2.18 -20.59 -5.52
C LEU A 314 -1.27 -21.17 -6.60
N CYS A 315 -0.50 -22.19 -6.24
CA CYS A 315 0.39 -22.93 -7.12
C CYS A 315 0.68 -24.33 -6.57
N SER A 316 1.20 -25.21 -7.41
CA SER A 316 1.68 -26.54 -7.03
C SER A 316 3.04 -26.81 -7.66
N VAL A 317 3.87 -27.58 -6.95
CA VAL A 317 5.18 -28.03 -7.43
C VAL A 317 5.11 -29.51 -7.76
N GLN A 318 5.45 -29.86 -9.00
CA GLN A 318 5.53 -31.25 -9.46
C GLN A 318 6.96 -31.74 -9.31
N ARG A 319 7.17 -32.78 -8.49
CA ARG A 319 8.46 -33.46 -8.30
C ARG A 319 8.38 -34.83 -8.95
N VAL A 320 8.99 -34.97 -10.14
CA VAL A 320 9.11 -36.27 -10.81
C VAL A 320 10.54 -36.75 -10.65
N ALA A 321 10.72 -37.96 -10.14
CA ALA A 321 12.03 -38.55 -9.89
C ALA A 321 12.91 -38.51 -11.15
N GLY A 322 14.15 -38.02 -11.00
CA GLY A 322 15.08 -37.87 -12.12
C GLY A 322 14.84 -36.65 -13.03
N SER A 323 13.94 -35.74 -12.68
CA SER A 323 13.70 -34.52 -13.45
C SER A 323 13.71 -33.26 -12.57
N SER A 324 13.98 -32.10 -13.18
CA SER A 324 13.89 -30.82 -12.50
C SER A 324 12.44 -30.53 -12.06
N PRO A 325 12.22 -30.00 -10.86
CA PRO A 325 10.88 -29.67 -10.38
C PRO A 325 10.19 -28.68 -11.32
N ARG A 326 8.87 -28.76 -11.44
CA ARG A 326 8.07 -27.86 -12.28
C ARG A 326 7.02 -27.11 -11.46
N LEU A 327 6.90 -25.81 -11.69
CA LEU A 327 5.87 -24.97 -11.09
C LEU A 327 4.64 -24.89 -11.98
N GLN A 328 3.47 -25.15 -11.41
CA GLN A 328 2.18 -24.84 -12.00
C GLN A 328 1.51 -23.74 -11.16
N VAL A 329 1.17 -22.62 -11.80
CA VAL A 329 0.50 -21.49 -11.13
C VAL A 329 -0.99 -21.54 -11.44
N HIS A 330 -1.82 -21.58 -10.40
CA HIS A 330 -3.27 -21.70 -10.49
C HIS A 330 -3.99 -20.37 -10.28
N LEU A 331 -3.37 -19.45 -9.52
CA LEU A 331 -3.86 -18.09 -9.34
C LEU A 331 -4.02 -17.39 -10.70
N SER A 332 -5.23 -16.95 -10.99
CA SER A 332 -5.63 -16.28 -12.23
C SER A 332 -6.77 -15.29 -11.96
N ARG A 333 -7.34 -14.69 -13.01
CA ARG A 333 -8.52 -13.81 -12.88
C ARG A 333 -9.81 -14.57 -12.60
N VAL A 334 -9.84 -15.89 -12.75
CA VAL A 334 -11.06 -16.70 -12.63
C VAL A 334 -10.99 -17.68 -11.45
N ALA A 335 -9.79 -18.09 -11.05
CA ALA A 335 -9.54 -19.05 -9.99
C ALA A 335 -8.35 -18.61 -9.11
N PRO A 336 -8.29 -18.99 -7.82
CA PRO A 336 -9.32 -19.74 -7.07
C PRO A 336 -10.55 -18.90 -6.73
N VAL A 337 -10.43 -17.56 -6.79
CA VAL A 337 -11.52 -16.62 -6.56
C VAL A 337 -11.61 -15.69 -7.78
N PRO A 338 -12.80 -15.54 -8.38
CA PRO A 338 -12.96 -14.68 -9.56
C PRO A 338 -12.67 -13.22 -9.21
N ALA A 339 -11.85 -12.57 -10.04
CA ALA A 339 -11.59 -11.15 -9.90
C ALA A 339 -12.90 -10.36 -10.09
N PRO A 340 -13.08 -9.23 -9.36
CA PRO A 340 -14.24 -8.37 -9.53
C PRO A 340 -14.41 -8.00 -11.00
N GLN A 341 -15.61 -8.24 -11.54
CA GLN A 341 -15.94 -7.82 -12.89
C GLN A 341 -16.37 -6.36 -12.89
N ALA A 342 -16.09 -5.68 -14.00
CA ALA A 342 -16.80 -4.46 -14.34
C ALA A 342 -18.31 -4.77 -14.38
N PRO A 343 -19.20 -3.97 -13.76
CA PRO A 343 -20.63 -4.11 -13.98
C PRO A 343 -20.91 -4.12 -15.49
N ALA A 344 -21.57 -5.18 -15.95
CA ALA A 344 -22.04 -5.27 -17.32
C ALA A 344 -23.18 -4.25 -17.52
N GLY A 345 -22.86 -3.04 -17.97
CA GLY A 345 -23.88 -2.01 -18.16
C GLY A 345 -23.36 -0.74 -18.82
N GLY A 346 -23.38 -0.71 -20.15
CA GLY A 346 -23.11 0.50 -20.93
C GLY A 346 -22.96 0.33 -22.45
N ALA A 347 -22.97 -0.89 -23.00
CA ALA A 347 -22.82 -1.12 -24.45
C ALA A 347 -24.05 -1.76 -25.14
N GLN A 348 -25.20 -1.85 -24.45
CA GLN A 348 -26.45 -2.35 -25.04
C GLN A 348 -27.59 -1.35 -24.82
N ALA A 349 -27.46 -0.15 -25.41
CA ALA A 349 -28.59 0.76 -25.64
C ALA A 349 -28.47 1.51 -26.98
N ALA A 350 -27.65 1.01 -27.91
CA ALA A 350 -27.47 1.60 -29.23
C ALA A 350 -27.44 0.52 -30.34
N GLN A 351 -28.40 -0.42 -30.31
CA GLN A 351 -28.69 -1.28 -31.45
C GLN A 351 -30.08 -1.91 -31.34
N GLN A 352 -31.11 -1.06 -31.33
CA GLN A 352 -32.46 -1.44 -31.76
C GLN A 352 -33.29 -0.18 -32.03
N VAL A 353 -32.92 0.54 -33.09
CA VAL A 353 -33.90 1.27 -33.91
C VAL A 353 -33.58 0.89 -35.35
N SER A 354 -34.06 -0.27 -35.76
CA SER A 354 -34.26 -0.55 -37.18
C SER A 354 -35.55 0.18 -37.60
N PRO A 355 -35.53 1.03 -38.64
CA PRO A 355 -36.75 1.61 -39.17
C PRO A 355 -37.56 0.50 -39.82
N THR A 356 -38.72 0.21 -39.22
CA THR A 356 -39.79 -0.56 -39.83
C THR A 356 -40.15 0.04 -41.18
N GLY A 357 -40.17 -0.82 -42.19
CA GLY A 357 -40.34 -0.46 -43.59
C GLY A 357 -41.62 0.32 -43.89
N SER A 358 -41.46 1.26 -44.82
CA SER A 358 -42.56 1.88 -45.56
C SER A 358 -43.33 0.81 -46.33
N ALA A 359 -44.45 0.37 -45.76
CA ALA A 359 -45.49 -0.29 -46.51
C ALA A 359 -46.28 0.76 -47.30
N SER A 360 -46.33 0.58 -48.61
CA SER A 360 -47.11 1.37 -49.55
C SER A 360 -48.60 1.31 -49.20
N ALA A 361 -49.25 2.47 -49.06
CA ALA A 361 -50.70 2.57 -48.99
C ALA A 361 -51.27 2.77 -50.42
N PRO A 362 -52.38 2.10 -50.79
CA PRO A 362 -52.99 2.24 -52.10
C PRO A 362 -53.88 3.48 -52.16
N SER A 363 -53.86 4.10 -53.34
CA SER A 363 -54.68 5.26 -53.74
C SER A 363 -56.17 4.90 -53.82
N PRO A 364 -57.11 5.65 -53.20
CA PRO A 364 -58.52 5.51 -53.49
C PRO A 364 -58.95 6.54 -54.56
N ALA A 365 -59.17 6.05 -55.77
CA ALA A 365 -60.00 6.75 -56.75
C ALA A 365 -61.48 6.54 -56.40
N ARG A 366 -62.23 7.62 -56.18
CA ARG A 366 -63.68 7.63 -56.41
C ARG A 366 -64.18 9.02 -56.83
N GLN A 367 -64.39 9.12 -58.13
CA GLN A 367 -65.55 9.68 -58.84
C GLN A 367 -66.33 10.86 -58.24
N GLN A 368 -66.34 11.93 -59.05
CA GLN A 368 -67.48 12.74 -59.52
C GLN A 368 -68.51 13.28 -58.52
N LEU A 369 -68.75 14.60 -58.56
CA LEU A 369 -69.99 15.18 -59.10
C LEU A 369 -69.94 16.73 -59.12
N SER A 370 -70.42 17.28 -60.23
CA SER A 370 -70.75 18.69 -60.59
C SER A 370 -69.63 19.57 -61.13
#